data_AF-A0A3D5B203-F1
#
_entry.id   AF-A0A3D5B203-F1
#
_cell.length_a   1.000
_cell.length_b   1.000
_cell.length_c   1.000
_cell.angle_alpha   90.00
_cell.angle_beta   90.00
_cell.angle_gamma   90.00
#
_symmetry.space_group_name_H-M   'P 1'
#
loop_
_entity.id
_entity.type
_entity.pdbx_description
1 polymer ?
#
loop_
_entity_poly.entity_id
_entity_poly.type
_entity_poly.pdbx_seq_one_letter_code
_entity_poly.pdbx_strand_id
1 'polypeptide(L)'
;MHPSYKGVYKPEESKFYQISRSKIEDFVKCPKCFYLDRRLGVGRPSMPGYTLNSAVDELLKKEFDLLRKNGQTHELMEQYGIDAIPYQDDRMDTWRANFTGISVDHEPTKFHVFGAVDDVWINPAGEFYIVDYKSTSTQKEISLEDQYKQGYKRQMDFYQWLFRQNGFKVSNRGFFVFANADKNLPAFDGKLNFKMTIVEHTGDDSWVEDTILKAHECLNSETIPNSNPDCEFCNYRHASHKFD
;
A
#
# COMPACT_ATOMS: atom_id res chain seq x y z
N MET A 1 -19.33 11.24 2.56
CA MET A 1 -19.10 9.78 2.59
C MET A 1 -20.41 9.09 2.87
N HIS A 2 -20.70 8.04 2.10
CA HIS A 2 -21.86 7.20 2.33
C HIS A 2 -21.69 6.33 3.59
N PRO A 3 -22.79 5.87 4.23
CA PRO A 3 -22.70 4.88 5.29
C PRO A 3 -22.01 3.61 4.79
N SER A 4 -20.99 3.15 5.53
CA SER A 4 -20.22 1.95 5.18
C SER A 4 -20.14 0.95 6.34
N TYR A 5 -19.80 -0.30 6.02
CA TYR A 5 -19.65 -1.38 6.99
C TYR A 5 -18.37 -2.19 6.77
N LYS A 6 -17.92 -2.87 7.82
CA LYS A 6 -16.71 -3.70 7.86
C LYS A 6 -17.04 -5.14 8.24
N GLY A 7 -16.10 -6.05 8.01
CA GLY A 7 -16.20 -7.45 8.42
C GLY A 7 -16.35 -8.38 7.21
N VAL A 8 -17.37 -9.24 7.24
CA VAL A 8 -17.69 -10.15 6.13
C VAL A 8 -18.65 -9.48 5.16
N TYR A 9 -18.37 -9.59 3.87
CA TYR A 9 -19.17 -9.06 2.76
C TYR A 9 -20.50 -9.80 2.61
N LYS A 10 -21.56 -9.02 2.42
CA LYS A 10 -22.94 -9.49 2.19
C LYS A 10 -23.42 -8.94 0.83
N PRO A 11 -23.93 -9.76 -0.11
CA PRO A 11 -24.29 -9.29 -1.46
C PRO A 11 -25.50 -8.36 -1.41
N GLU A 12 -26.46 -8.72 -0.57
CA GLU A 12 -27.75 -8.04 -0.44
C GLU A 12 -27.66 -6.75 0.39
N GLU A 13 -26.47 -6.40 0.89
CA GLU A 13 -26.28 -5.18 1.68
C GLU A 13 -26.15 -3.96 0.77
N SER A 14 -27.02 -2.97 0.99
CA SER A 14 -27.07 -1.73 0.23
C SER A 14 -25.99 -0.70 0.62
N LYS A 15 -25.44 -0.82 1.83
CA LYS A 15 -24.35 0.06 2.32
C LYS A 15 -23.02 -0.25 1.65
N PHE A 16 -22.14 0.73 1.65
CA PHE A 16 -20.81 0.54 1.08
C PHE A 16 -19.97 -0.43 1.93
N TYR A 17 -19.36 -1.42 1.29
CA TYR A 17 -18.46 -2.35 1.96
C TYR A 17 -17.03 -1.81 2.01
N GLN A 18 -16.46 -1.69 3.20
CA GLN A 18 -15.09 -1.21 3.37
C GLN A 18 -14.09 -2.26 2.88
N ILE A 19 -13.28 -1.89 1.90
CA ILE A 19 -12.22 -2.73 1.36
C ILE A 19 -10.91 -1.93 1.25
N SER A 20 -9.87 -2.41 1.92
CA SER A 20 -8.57 -1.75 1.90
C SER A 20 -7.77 -2.14 0.67
N ARG A 21 -6.82 -1.29 0.28
CA ARG A 21 -5.76 -1.61 -0.69
C ARG A 21 -5.09 -2.96 -0.43
N SER A 22 -4.79 -3.28 0.83
CA SER A 22 -4.19 -4.58 1.19
C SER A 22 -5.13 -5.77 0.92
N LYS A 23 -6.45 -5.59 1.00
CA LYS A 23 -7.41 -6.64 0.65
C LYS A 23 -7.60 -6.82 -0.85
N ILE A 24 -7.45 -5.76 -1.64
CA ILE A 24 -7.34 -5.89 -3.10
C ILE A 24 -6.04 -6.63 -3.49
N GLU A 25 -4.92 -6.33 -2.84
CA GLU A 25 -3.69 -7.09 -3.05
C GLU A 25 -3.83 -8.58 -2.64
N ASP A 26 -4.58 -8.89 -1.57
CA ASP A 26 -4.89 -10.27 -1.20
C ASP A 26 -5.67 -11.01 -2.31
N PHE A 27 -6.58 -10.33 -3.00
CA PHE A 27 -7.31 -10.86 -4.15
C PHE A 27 -6.38 -11.14 -5.32
N VAL A 28 -5.53 -10.17 -5.70
CA VAL A 28 -4.51 -10.34 -6.75
C VAL A 28 -3.61 -11.55 -6.45
N LYS A 29 -3.20 -11.72 -5.19
CA LYS A 29 -2.38 -12.85 -4.77
C LYS A 29 -3.12 -14.19 -4.87
N CYS A 30 -4.35 -14.27 -4.37
CA CYS A 30 -5.15 -15.49 -4.46
C CYS A 30 -6.65 -15.22 -4.25
N PRO A 31 -7.49 -15.39 -5.28
CA PRO A 31 -8.93 -15.13 -5.17
C PRO A 31 -9.61 -16.06 -4.17
N LYS A 32 -9.18 -17.33 -4.06
CA LYS A 32 -9.70 -18.26 -3.04
C LYS A 32 -9.48 -17.77 -1.62
N CYS A 33 -8.27 -17.35 -1.27
CA CYS A 33 -8.00 -16.83 0.07
C CYS A 33 -8.78 -15.54 0.35
N PHE A 34 -8.85 -14.64 -0.64
CA PHE A 34 -9.62 -13.41 -0.52
C PHE A 34 -11.10 -13.71 -0.27
N TYR A 35 -11.70 -14.63 -1.03
CA TYR A 35 -13.07 -15.09 -0.83
C TYR A 35 -13.26 -15.70 0.56
N LEU A 36 -12.41 -16.66 0.96
CA LEU A 36 -12.49 -17.27 2.29
C LEU A 36 -12.48 -16.19 3.40
N ASP A 37 -11.61 -15.19 3.28
CA ASP A 37 -11.43 -14.13 4.28
C ASP A 37 -12.59 -13.12 4.27
N ARG A 38 -12.92 -12.54 3.12
CA ARG A 38 -13.93 -11.47 3.00
C ARG A 38 -15.36 -11.98 2.91
N ARG A 39 -15.60 -13.19 2.38
CA ARG A 39 -16.94 -13.74 2.18
C ARG A 39 -17.33 -14.77 3.24
N LEU A 40 -16.39 -15.58 3.72
CA LEU A 40 -16.68 -16.65 4.69
C LEU A 40 -16.09 -16.39 6.09
N GLY A 41 -15.34 -15.29 6.28
CA GLY A 41 -14.73 -14.93 7.56
C GLY A 41 -13.54 -15.79 7.97
N VAL A 42 -12.94 -16.56 7.05
CA VAL A 42 -11.78 -17.42 7.28
C VAL A 42 -10.53 -16.75 6.72
N GLY A 43 -9.90 -15.93 7.56
CA GLY A 43 -8.66 -15.23 7.22
C GLY A 43 -7.41 -16.13 7.22
N ARG A 44 -6.38 -15.70 6.49
CA ARG A 44 -5.04 -16.30 6.61
C ARG A 44 -4.45 -16.01 8.00
N PRO A 45 -3.60 -16.90 8.54
CA PRO A 45 -2.81 -16.59 9.73
C PRO A 45 -2.02 -15.29 9.54
N SER A 46 -2.00 -14.43 10.56
CA SER A 46 -1.24 -13.18 10.55
C SER A 46 0.21 -13.38 10.95
N MET A 47 1.11 -12.54 10.44
CA MET A 47 2.49 -12.43 10.92
C MET A 47 2.59 -11.34 12.00
N PRO A 48 3.57 -11.44 12.93
CA PRO A 48 3.85 -10.35 13.85
C PRO A 48 4.24 -9.08 13.08
N GLY A 49 3.95 -7.92 13.66
CA GLY A 49 4.33 -6.63 13.07
C GLY A 49 5.85 -6.40 13.08
N TYR A 50 6.30 -5.49 12.21
CA TYR A 50 7.71 -5.07 12.11
C TYR A 50 7.92 -3.75 12.86
N THR A 51 8.02 -3.81 14.19
CA THR A 51 8.02 -2.61 15.05
C THR A 51 9.19 -1.66 14.77
N LEU A 52 10.37 -2.17 14.41
CA LEU A 52 11.51 -1.33 13.98
C LEU A 52 11.20 -0.57 12.68
N ASN A 53 10.60 -1.24 11.70
CA ASN A 53 10.21 -0.61 10.44
C ASN A 53 9.16 0.48 10.68
N SER A 54 8.19 0.21 11.55
CA SER A 54 7.18 1.19 11.95
C SER A 54 7.79 2.40 12.67
N ALA A 55 8.81 2.22 13.52
CA ALA A 55 9.50 3.34 14.15
C ALA A 55 10.26 4.21 13.14
N VAL A 56 10.90 3.61 12.13
CA VAL A 56 11.56 4.35 11.05
C VAL A 56 10.53 5.14 10.23
N ASP A 57 9.42 4.51 9.85
CA ASP A 57 8.32 5.16 9.13
C ASP A 57 7.74 6.35 9.92
N GLU A 58 7.48 6.20 11.22
CA GLU A 58 6.96 7.27 12.07
C GLU A 58 7.94 8.45 12.18
N LEU A 59 9.25 8.18 12.30
CA LEU A 59 10.26 9.22 12.36
C LEU A 59 10.42 9.97 11.03
N LEU A 60 10.39 9.25 9.90
CA LEU A 60 10.37 9.88 8.57
C LEU A 60 9.14 10.77 8.42
N LYS A 61 7.94 10.31 8.82
CA LYS A 61 6.73 11.15 8.78
C LYS A 61 6.92 12.45 9.57
N LYS A 62 7.44 12.38 10.80
CA LYS A 62 7.73 13.57 11.62
C LYS A 62 8.74 14.51 10.98
N GLU A 63 9.79 13.99 10.37
CA GLU A 63 10.80 14.78 9.66
C GLU A 63 10.17 15.53 8.47
N PHE A 64 9.43 14.82 7.62
CA PHE A 64 8.73 15.41 6.49
C PHE A 64 7.60 16.36 6.91
N ASP A 65 7.00 16.20 8.09
CA ASP A 65 6.03 17.14 8.67
C ASP A 65 6.65 18.50 9.01
N LEU A 66 7.88 18.52 9.52
CA LEU A 66 8.61 19.77 9.77
C LEU A 66 8.87 20.51 8.45
N LEU A 67 9.31 19.79 7.42
CA LEU A 67 9.55 20.34 6.09
C LEU A 67 8.26 20.86 5.44
N ARG A 68 7.17 20.08 5.53
CA ARG A 68 5.84 20.46 5.01
C ARG A 68 5.36 21.78 5.61
N LYS A 69 5.44 21.92 6.94
CA LYS A 69 5.03 23.12 7.67
C LYS A 69 5.81 24.37 7.21
N ASN A 70 7.08 24.18 6.86
CA ASN A 70 7.96 25.27 6.44
C ASN A 70 7.97 25.48 4.91
N GLY A 71 7.28 24.64 4.13
CA GLY A 71 7.32 24.67 2.67
C GLY A 71 8.70 24.37 2.10
N GLN A 72 9.48 23.50 2.76
CA GLN A 72 10.87 23.20 2.41
C GLN A 72 10.99 21.88 1.65
N THR A 73 11.96 21.81 0.73
CA THR A 73 12.37 20.56 0.11
C THR A 73 13.27 19.76 1.06
N HIS A 74 13.31 18.44 0.89
CA HIS A 74 14.23 17.58 1.64
C HIS A 74 15.56 17.45 0.89
N GLU A 75 16.68 17.43 1.60
CA GLU A 75 18.02 17.19 1.03
C GLU A 75 18.10 15.96 0.09
N LEU A 76 17.36 14.88 0.39
CA LEU A 76 17.26 13.70 -0.48
C LEU A 76 16.59 14.02 -1.82
N MET A 77 15.58 14.89 -1.84
CA MET A 77 14.96 15.32 -3.10
C MET A 77 15.96 16.10 -3.94
N GLU A 78 16.70 17.04 -3.34
CA GLU A 78 17.74 17.83 -4.02
C GLU A 78 18.84 16.93 -4.59
N GLN A 79 19.36 15.98 -3.79
CA GLN A 79 20.38 15.02 -4.20
C GLN A 79 19.95 14.20 -5.44
N TYR A 80 18.66 13.89 -5.54
CA TYR A 80 18.10 13.10 -6.63
C TYR A 80 17.48 13.96 -7.75
N GLY A 81 17.61 15.29 -7.70
CA GLY A 81 17.07 16.20 -8.71
C GLY A 81 15.54 16.21 -8.78
N ILE A 82 14.86 15.96 -7.66
CA ILE A 82 13.39 15.98 -7.55
C ILE A 82 12.97 17.38 -7.11
N ASP A 83 12.43 18.17 -8.04
CA ASP A 83 11.86 19.48 -7.76
C ASP A 83 10.43 19.34 -7.20
N ALA A 84 10.34 19.17 -5.87
CA ALA A 84 9.10 19.05 -5.14
C ALA A 84 9.27 19.50 -3.68
N ILE A 85 8.14 19.70 -3.01
CA ILE A 85 8.05 19.84 -1.55
C ILE A 85 6.98 18.89 -1.00
N PRO A 86 7.04 18.49 0.28
CA PRO A 86 5.96 17.75 0.90
C PRO A 86 4.66 18.57 0.84
N TYR A 87 3.57 17.95 0.39
CA TYR A 87 2.32 18.64 0.10
C TYR A 87 1.57 18.99 1.39
N GLN A 88 1.24 20.28 1.57
CA GLN A 88 0.47 20.80 2.70
C GLN A 88 -1.04 20.68 2.45
N ASP A 89 -1.72 19.88 3.28
CA ASP A 89 -3.18 19.73 3.27
C ASP A 89 -3.68 19.32 4.65
N ASP A 90 -4.80 19.89 5.09
CA ASP A 90 -5.42 19.58 6.39
C ASP A 90 -5.90 18.12 6.50
N ARG A 91 -6.04 17.43 5.36
CA ARG A 91 -6.46 16.03 5.28
C ARG A 91 -5.29 15.05 5.38
N MET A 92 -4.04 15.51 5.44
CA MET A 92 -2.85 14.63 5.44
C MET A 92 -2.89 13.56 6.55
N ASP A 93 -3.31 13.94 7.76
CA ASP A 93 -3.47 12.99 8.87
C ASP A 93 -4.53 11.93 8.57
N THR A 94 -5.62 12.30 7.91
CA THR A 94 -6.66 11.35 7.47
C THR A 94 -6.11 10.42 6.39
N TRP A 95 -5.37 10.94 5.41
CA TRP A 95 -4.77 10.16 4.33
C TRP A 95 -3.73 9.15 4.82
N ARG A 96 -3.07 9.42 5.93
CA ARG A 96 -2.10 8.53 6.58
C ARG A 96 -2.72 7.58 7.61
N ALA A 97 -3.95 7.84 8.05
CA ALA A 97 -4.59 7.05 9.10
C ALA A 97 -5.02 5.66 8.61
N ASN A 98 -4.56 4.62 9.31
CA ASN A 98 -5.02 3.26 9.07
C ASN A 98 -6.55 3.15 9.25
N PHE A 99 -7.18 2.27 8.46
CA PHE A 99 -8.63 2.04 8.44
C PHE A 99 -9.50 3.22 7.97
N THR A 100 -8.90 4.37 7.62
CA THR A 100 -9.59 5.49 6.99
C THR A 100 -8.92 5.83 5.67
N GLY A 101 -7.69 6.35 5.71
CA GLY A 101 -6.88 6.66 4.54
C GLY A 101 -7.53 7.65 3.57
N ILE A 102 -6.89 7.83 2.41
CA ILE A 102 -7.60 8.36 1.25
C ILE A 102 -8.55 7.27 0.75
N SER A 103 -9.75 7.66 0.34
CA SER A 103 -10.80 6.72 -0.03
C SER A 103 -11.66 7.22 -1.19
N VAL A 104 -12.35 6.27 -1.81
CA VAL A 104 -13.38 6.51 -2.83
C VAL A 104 -14.56 5.58 -2.59
N ASP A 105 -15.77 6.12 -2.69
CA ASP A 105 -16.99 5.34 -2.75
C ASP A 105 -17.17 4.87 -4.20
N HIS A 106 -16.76 3.63 -4.49
CA HIS A 106 -16.83 3.02 -5.82
C HIS A 106 -18.27 2.56 -6.11
N GLU A 107 -19.05 3.47 -6.71
CA GLU A 107 -20.48 3.29 -6.99
C GLU A 107 -20.84 1.96 -7.69
N PRO A 108 -20.12 1.50 -8.74
CA PRO A 108 -20.49 0.27 -9.45
C PRO A 108 -20.49 -1.00 -8.59
N THR A 109 -19.63 -1.06 -7.56
CA THR A 109 -19.48 -2.24 -6.70
C THR A 109 -19.96 -2.01 -5.27
N LYS A 110 -20.41 -0.79 -4.95
CA LYS A 110 -20.68 -0.34 -3.58
C LYS A 110 -19.52 -0.65 -2.63
N PHE A 111 -18.28 -0.50 -3.10
CA PHE A 111 -17.10 -0.61 -2.24
C PHE A 111 -16.67 0.76 -1.75
N HIS A 112 -16.46 0.90 -0.45
CA HIS A 112 -15.68 2.00 0.10
C HIS A 112 -14.21 1.58 0.04
N VAL A 113 -13.53 1.97 -1.02
CA VAL A 113 -12.15 1.56 -1.32
C VAL A 113 -11.22 2.56 -0.69
N PHE A 114 -10.27 2.10 0.13
CA PHE A 114 -9.41 3.02 0.88
C PHE A 114 -7.98 2.51 1.06
N GLY A 115 -7.08 3.43 1.36
CA GLY A 115 -5.69 3.11 1.66
C GLY A 115 -4.95 4.26 2.35
N ALA A 116 -4.04 3.91 3.26
CA ALA A 116 -3.20 4.87 3.95
C ALA A 116 -1.87 5.04 3.20
N VAL A 117 -1.56 6.26 2.76
CA VAL A 117 -0.25 6.61 2.17
C VAL A 117 0.74 6.97 3.26
N ASP A 118 2.05 6.93 2.95
CA ASP A 118 3.05 7.47 3.86
C ASP A 118 3.23 8.97 3.65
N ASP A 119 3.33 9.41 2.40
CA ASP A 119 3.45 10.83 2.08
C ASP A 119 2.98 11.18 0.67
N VAL A 120 2.81 12.48 0.42
CA VAL A 120 2.51 13.06 -0.88
C VAL A 120 3.39 14.29 -1.05
N TRP A 121 4.11 14.36 -2.17
CA TRP A 121 4.86 15.56 -2.56
C TRP A 121 4.15 16.26 -3.72
N ILE A 122 4.40 17.55 -3.89
CA ILE A 122 3.85 18.35 -4.97
C ILE A 122 4.98 19.05 -5.73
N ASN A 123 4.94 19.00 -7.07
CA ASN A 123 5.86 19.73 -7.92
C ASN A 123 5.32 21.13 -8.29
N PRO A 124 6.14 22.04 -8.86
CA PRO A 124 5.67 23.36 -9.28
C PRO A 124 4.56 23.37 -10.34
N ALA A 125 4.38 22.28 -11.09
CA ALA A 125 3.31 22.10 -12.06
C ALA A 125 1.97 21.63 -11.41
N GLY A 126 1.92 21.53 -10.09
CA GLY A 126 0.76 21.11 -9.32
C GLY A 126 0.45 19.62 -9.42
N GLU A 127 1.42 18.80 -9.83
CA GLU A 127 1.26 17.35 -9.90
C GLU A 127 1.72 16.70 -8.60
N PHE A 128 0.92 15.75 -8.12
CA PHE A 128 1.24 14.98 -6.94
C PHE A 128 2.17 13.82 -7.30
N TYR A 129 3.21 13.66 -6.49
CA TYR A 129 3.99 12.43 -6.40
C TYR A 129 3.54 11.66 -5.18
N ILE A 130 3.10 10.42 -5.37
CA ILE A 130 2.83 9.51 -4.26
C ILE A 130 4.15 8.95 -3.76
N VAL A 131 4.28 8.89 -2.43
CA VAL A 131 5.52 8.51 -1.76
C VAL A 131 5.25 7.45 -0.72
N ASP A 132 6.11 6.44 -0.68
CA ASP A 132 6.01 5.31 0.23
C ASP A 132 7.37 5.05 0.90
N TYR A 133 7.37 4.85 2.22
CA TYR A 133 8.57 4.69 3.01
C TYR A 133 8.86 3.20 3.24
N LYS A 134 10.08 2.78 2.93
CA LYS A 134 10.51 1.39 3.06
C LYS A 134 11.77 1.30 3.90
N SER A 135 11.79 0.43 4.91
CA SER A 135 13.00 0.12 5.67
C SER A 135 13.42 -1.33 5.48
N THR A 136 14.73 -1.56 5.35
CA THR A 136 15.30 -2.89 5.10
C THR A 136 16.74 -2.99 5.62
N SER A 137 17.37 -4.17 5.51
CA SER A 137 18.81 -4.36 5.74
C SER A 137 19.38 -5.37 4.75
N THR A 138 20.03 -4.86 3.70
CA THR A 138 20.60 -5.67 2.62
C THR A 138 21.91 -5.07 2.11
N GLN A 139 22.78 -5.95 1.61
CA GLN A 139 24.01 -5.58 0.90
C GLN A 139 23.83 -5.54 -0.62
N LYS A 140 22.69 -6.02 -1.12
CA LYS A 140 22.33 -5.87 -2.53
C LYS A 140 21.91 -4.43 -2.80
N GLU A 141 22.16 -3.95 -4.01
CA GLU A 141 21.59 -2.70 -4.48
C GLU A 141 20.06 -2.72 -4.36
N ILE A 142 19.49 -1.59 -3.93
CA ILE A 142 18.05 -1.48 -3.76
C ILE A 142 17.41 -1.30 -5.12
N SER A 143 16.73 -2.33 -5.60
CA SER A 143 15.90 -2.27 -6.81
C SER A 143 14.44 -2.61 -6.49
N LEU A 144 13.51 -2.33 -7.41
CA LEU A 144 12.11 -2.76 -7.32
C LEU A 144 11.83 -4.05 -8.11
N GLU A 145 12.87 -4.68 -8.68
CA GLU A 145 12.72 -5.81 -9.62
C GLU A 145 12.60 -7.18 -8.95
N ASP A 146 12.83 -7.26 -7.64
CA ASP A 146 12.64 -8.51 -6.89
C ASP A 146 11.14 -8.91 -6.87
N GLN A 147 10.86 -10.22 -6.93
CA GLN A 147 9.50 -10.77 -6.98
C GLN A 147 8.61 -10.26 -5.84
N TYR A 148 9.17 -10.09 -4.65
CA TYR A 148 8.43 -9.61 -3.48
C TYR A 148 8.08 -8.13 -3.56
N LYS A 149 8.80 -7.36 -4.39
CA LYS A 149 8.64 -5.90 -4.54
C LYS A 149 7.64 -5.51 -5.63
N GLN A 150 7.13 -6.48 -6.40
CA GLN A 150 6.01 -6.24 -7.31
C GLN A 150 4.75 -5.78 -6.57
N GLY A 151 4.55 -6.24 -5.32
CA GLY A 151 3.48 -5.73 -4.46
C GLY A 151 3.67 -4.26 -4.04
N TYR A 152 4.91 -3.75 -4.00
CA TYR A 152 5.16 -2.34 -3.74
C TYR A 152 4.80 -1.47 -4.94
N LYS A 153 5.13 -1.91 -6.16
CA LYS A 153 4.72 -1.23 -7.41
C LYS A 153 3.19 -1.11 -7.47
N ARG A 154 2.47 -2.23 -7.31
CA ARG A 154 1.00 -2.22 -7.26
C ARG A 154 0.46 -1.35 -6.12
N GLN A 155 1.09 -1.35 -4.96
CA GLN A 155 0.70 -0.46 -3.87
C GLN A 155 0.78 1.02 -4.29
N MET A 156 1.88 1.42 -4.93
CA MET A 156 2.06 2.77 -5.46
C MET A 156 1.00 3.12 -6.51
N ASP A 157 0.80 2.24 -7.49
CA ASP A 157 -0.20 2.42 -8.56
C ASP A 157 -1.61 2.59 -7.98
N PHE A 158 -1.97 1.77 -6.99
CA PHE A 158 -3.28 1.83 -6.33
C PHE A 158 -3.49 3.15 -5.59
N TYR A 159 -2.46 3.70 -4.96
CA TYR A 159 -2.55 5.01 -4.33
C TYR A 159 -2.65 6.13 -5.36
N GLN A 160 -1.91 6.06 -6.46
CA GLN A 160 -2.07 7.00 -7.57
C GLN A 160 -3.51 6.99 -8.09
N TRP A 161 -4.10 5.80 -8.27
CA TRP A 161 -5.51 5.65 -8.64
C TRP A 161 -6.44 6.34 -7.63
N LEU A 162 -6.30 6.07 -6.33
CA LEU A 162 -7.14 6.69 -5.29
C LEU A 162 -7.08 8.22 -5.33
N PHE A 163 -5.89 8.79 -5.48
CA PHE A 163 -5.74 10.25 -5.58
C PHE A 163 -6.34 10.80 -6.89
N ARG A 164 -6.20 10.10 -8.02
CA ARG A 164 -6.87 10.48 -9.28
C ARG A 164 -8.39 10.43 -9.16
N GLN A 165 -8.95 9.42 -8.50
CA GLN A 165 -10.39 9.33 -8.23
C GLN A 165 -10.90 10.47 -7.34
N ASN A 166 -10.01 11.06 -6.52
CA ASN A 166 -10.30 12.25 -5.71
C ASN A 166 -10.09 13.58 -6.47
N GLY A 167 -9.84 13.53 -7.78
CA GLY A 167 -9.74 14.71 -8.65
C GLY A 167 -8.38 15.42 -8.62
N PHE A 168 -7.37 14.83 -7.98
CA PHE A 168 -6.02 15.39 -7.98
C PHE A 168 -5.29 15.11 -9.29
N LYS A 169 -4.44 16.06 -9.71
CA LYS A 169 -3.50 15.85 -10.81
C LYS A 169 -2.32 15.04 -10.27
N VAL A 170 -2.22 13.76 -10.64
CA VAL A 170 -1.19 12.84 -10.12
C VAL A 170 -0.24 12.44 -11.23
N SER A 171 1.06 12.63 -10.99
CA SER A 171 2.11 12.17 -11.92
C SER A 171 2.17 10.64 -11.95
N ASN A 172 2.57 10.06 -13.07
CA ASN A 172 2.90 8.63 -13.10
C ASN A 172 4.16 8.34 -12.28
N ARG A 173 5.02 9.32 -12.02
CA ARG A 173 6.19 9.13 -11.15
C ARG A 173 5.74 8.99 -9.69
N GLY A 174 6.16 7.92 -9.05
CA GLY A 174 6.06 7.70 -7.61
C GLY A 174 7.44 7.40 -7.02
N PHE A 175 7.63 7.68 -5.74
CA PHE A 175 8.93 7.56 -5.10
C PHE A 175 8.87 6.65 -3.88
N PHE A 176 9.84 5.74 -3.80
CA PHE A 176 10.09 4.98 -2.59
C PHE A 176 11.30 5.57 -1.86
N VAL A 177 11.10 6.04 -0.63
CA VAL A 177 12.20 6.47 0.24
C VAL A 177 12.65 5.25 1.05
N PHE A 178 13.83 4.73 0.72
CA PHE A 178 14.40 3.56 1.37
C PHE A 178 15.38 3.95 2.47
N ALA A 179 15.12 3.45 3.68
CA ALA A 179 16.07 3.41 4.79
C ALA A 179 16.70 2.02 4.89
N ASN A 180 17.95 1.87 4.43
CA ASN A 180 18.67 0.60 4.49
C ASN A 180 19.67 0.58 5.65
N ALA A 181 19.37 -0.21 6.69
CA ALA A 181 20.26 -0.38 7.83
C ALA A 181 21.51 -1.14 7.42
N ASP A 182 22.67 -0.54 7.63
CA ASP A 182 23.96 -1.17 7.38
C ASP A 182 24.30 -2.18 8.48
N LYS A 183 24.52 -3.43 8.07
CA LYS A 183 24.90 -4.54 8.94
C LYS A 183 26.36 -4.97 8.77
N ASN A 184 27.16 -4.25 8.00
CA ASN A 184 28.59 -4.51 7.80
C ASN A 184 29.49 -3.71 8.75
N LEU A 185 28.90 -3.05 9.75
CA LEU A 185 29.66 -2.33 10.76
C LEU A 185 30.34 -3.30 11.74
N PRO A 186 31.53 -2.95 12.30
CA PRO A 186 32.26 -3.83 13.22
C PRO A 186 31.50 -4.21 14.50
N ALA A 187 30.55 -3.36 14.94
CA ALA A 187 29.75 -3.55 16.14
C ALA A 187 28.36 -2.92 15.99
N PHE A 188 27.43 -3.30 16.88
CA PHE A 188 26.06 -2.76 16.90
C PHE A 188 25.96 -1.43 17.66
N ASP A 189 26.71 -1.25 18.74
CA ASP A 189 26.79 -0.01 19.55
C ASP A 189 25.44 0.64 19.93
N GLY A 190 24.37 -0.16 20.00
CA GLY A 190 23.01 0.33 20.29
C GLY A 190 22.41 1.20 19.18
N LYS A 191 22.96 1.16 17.96
CA LYS A 191 22.56 2.03 16.85
C LYS A 191 22.48 1.26 15.53
N LEU A 192 21.42 1.54 14.76
CA LEU A 192 21.39 1.21 13.33
C LEU A 192 21.77 2.47 12.54
N ASN A 193 22.75 2.34 11.64
CA ASN A 193 23.09 3.40 10.70
C ASN A 193 22.35 3.12 9.38
N PHE A 194 21.53 4.06 8.94
CA PHE A 194 20.76 3.92 7.72
C PHE A 194 21.42 4.66 6.57
N LYS A 195 21.56 3.99 5.43
CA LYS A 195 21.77 4.65 4.14
C LYS A 195 20.40 4.95 3.53
N MET A 196 20.13 6.22 3.30
CA MET A 196 18.90 6.70 2.67
C MET A 196 19.06 6.75 1.15
N THR A 197 18.05 6.29 0.41
CA THR A 197 18.03 6.35 -1.06
C THR A 197 16.60 6.56 -1.55
N ILE A 198 16.43 7.26 -2.67
CA ILE A 198 15.15 7.32 -3.38
C ILE A 198 15.20 6.38 -4.58
N VAL A 199 14.15 5.58 -4.75
CA VAL A 199 13.93 4.77 -5.95
C VAL A 199 12.64 5.24 -6.63
N GLU A 200 12.76 5.65 -7.89
CA GLU A 200 11.62 6.06 -8.70
C GLU A 200 10.90 4.85 -9.31
N HIS A 201 9.57 4.92 -9.36
CA HIS A 201 8.70 4.02 -10.08
C HIS A 201 7.81 4.82 -11.02
N THR A 202 7.71 4.38 -12.28
CA THR A 202 6.70 4.90 -13.21
C THR A 202 5.46 4.02 -13.09
N GLY A 203 4.44 4.56 -12.45
CA GLY A 203 3.19 3.86 -12.15
C GLY A 203 2.25 3.72 -13.33
N ASP A 204 1.48 2.64 -13.26
CA ASP A 204 0.40 2.28 -14.18
C ASP A 204 -0.76 1.72 -13.34
N ASP A 205 -1.83 2.50 -13.25
CA ASP A 205 -3.03 2.13 -12.48
C ASP A 205 -4.16 1.56 -13.32
N SER A 206 -3.91 1.28 -14.60
CA SER A 206 -4.93 0.72 -15.52
C SER A 206 -5.50 -0.61 -15.05
N TRP A 207 -4.77 -1.36 -14.22
CA TRP A 207 -5.19 -2.64 -13.66
C TRP A 207 -6.15 -2.49 -12.47
N VAL A 208 -6.20 -1.34 -11.80
CA VAL A 208 -6.86 -1.18 -10.49
C VAL A 208 -8.38 -1.32 -10.60
N GLU A 209 -8.99 -0.61 -11.55
CA GLU A 209 -10.44 -0.61 -11.80
C GLU A 209 -10.98 -2.02 -12.09
N ASP A 210 -10.39 -2.68 -13.09
CA ASP A 210 -10.77 -4.05 -13.48
C ASP A 210 -10.58 -5.05 -12.32
N THR A 211 -9.53 -4.87 -11.51
CA THR A 211 -9.32 -5.70 -10.33
C THR A 211 -10.38 -5.49 -9.25
N ILE A 212 -10.83 -4.25 -9.03
CA ILE A 212 -11.92 -3.94 -8.10
C ILE A 212 -13.22 -4.61 -8.57
N LEU A 213 -13.54 -4.52 -9.86
CA LEU A 213 -14.71 -5.17 -10.46
C LEU A 213 -14.65 -6.70 -10.32
N LYS A 214 -13.51 -7.32 -10.62
CA LYS A 214 -13.29 -8.76 -10.47
C LYS A 214 -13.34 -9.22 -9.01
N ALA A 215 -12.82 -8.41 -8.07
CA ALA A 215 -12.92 -8.69 -6.64
C ALA A 215 -14.39 -8.66 -6.19
N HIS A 216 -15.19 -7.72 -6.70
CA HIS A 216 -16.63 -7.65 -6.46
C HIS A 216 -17.38 -8.86 -7.03
N GLU A 217 -17.14 -9.22 -8.29
CA GLU A 217 -17.71 -10.44 -8.90
C GLU A 217 -17.37 -11.69 -8.08
N CYS A 218 -16.10 -11.82 -7.67
CA CYS A 218 -15.64 -12.91 -6.84
C CYS A 218 -16.46 -13.03 -5.54
N LEU A 219 -16.74 -11.93 -4.83
CA LEU A 219 -17.50 -11.96 -3.58
C LEU A 219 -19.01 -12.22 -3.77
N ASN A 220 -19.53 -11.99 -4.97
CA ASN A 220 -20.93 -12.27 -5.33
C ASN A 220 -21.13 -13.67 -5.91
N SER A 221 -20.06 -14.41 -6.22
CA SER A 221 -20.16 -15.80 -6.65
C SER A 221 -20.66 -16.70 -5.52
N GLU A 222 -21.59 -17.61 -5.83
CA GLU A 222 -22.00 -18.70 -4.93
C GLU A 222 -20.94 -19.82 -4.82
N THR A 223 -20.01 -19.85 -5.77
CA THR A 223 -18.92 -20.83 -5.82
C THR A 223 -17.61 -20.24 -5.32
N ILE A 224 -16.91 -21.00 -4.46
CA ILE A 224 -15.58 -20.63 -4.00
C ILE A 224 -14.63 -20.67 -5.21
N PRO A 225 -13.89 -19.58 -5.51
CA PRO A 225 -13.01 -19.54 -6.68
C PRO A 225 -11.80 -20.47 -6.51
N ASN A 226 -11.16 -20.79 -7.63
CA ASN A 226 -9.91 -21.54 -7.64
C ASN A 226 -8.80 -20.78 -6.91
N SER A 227 -7.88 -21.52 -6.28
CA SER A 227 -6.67 -20.91 -5.71
C SER A 227 -5.69 -20.51 -6.80
N ASN A 228 -4.88 -19.49 -6.53
CA ASN A 228 -3.66 -19.27 -7.29
C ASN A 228 -2.71 -20.48 -7.05
N PRO A 229 -2.17 -21.13 -8.10
CA PRO A 229 -1.23 -22.25 -7.97
C PRO A 229 0.00 -21.96 -7.09
N ASP A 230 0.46 -20.71 -7.06
CA ASP A 230 1.64 -20.30 -6.29
C ASP A 230 1.29 -19.84 -4.86
N CYS A 231 0.03 -20.00 -4.43
CA CYS A 231 -0.39 -19.57 -3.10
C CYS A 231 0.08 -20.54 -2.01
N GLU A 232 1.12 -20.15 -1.27
CA GLU A 232 1.69 -20.93 -0.16
C GLU A 232 0.65 -21.40 0.86
N PHE A 233 -0.34 -20.57 1.20
CA PHE A 233 -1.38 -20.92 2.17
C PHE A 233 -2.33 -22.01 1.64
N CYS A 234 -2.73 -21.91 0.38
CA CYS A 234 -3.58 -22.93 -0.24
C CYS A 234 -2.81 -24.23 -0.43
N ASN A 235 -1.54 -24.13 -0.85
CA ASN A 235 -0.67 -25.28 -1.05
C ASN A 235 -0.40 -26.01 0.26
N TYR A 236 -0.11 -25.28 1.34
CA TYR A 236 0.01 -25.83 2.68
C TYR A 236 -1.28 -26.55 3.13
N ARG A 237 -2.45 -25.90 3.00
CA ARG A 237 -3.75 -26.50 3.37
C ARG A 237 -4.05 -27.77 2.56
N HIS A 238 -3.75 -27.77 1.26
CA HIS A 238 -3.97 -28.94 0.41
C HIS A 238 -3.02 -30.10 0.75
N ALA A 239 -1.75 -29.79 1.01
CA ALA A 239 -0.76 -30.79 1.38
C ALA A 239 -1.06 -31.43 2.75
N SER A 240 -1.50 -30.64 3.72
CA SER A 240 -1.85 -31.11 5.08
C SER A 240 -3.11 -31.95 5.12
N HIS A 241 -4.14 -31.64 4.32
CA HIS A 241 -5.40 -32.40 4.27
C HIS A 241 -5.20 -33.89 3.93
N LYS A 242 -4.08 -34.30 3.34
CA LYS A 242 -3.79 -35.73 3.06
C LYS A 242 -3.52 -36.55 4.33
N PHE A 243 -3.32 -35.88 5.47
CA PHE A 243 -3.02 -36.48 6.76
C PHE A 243 -4.16 -36.28 7.78
N ASP A 244 -5.25 -35.60 7.39
CA ASP A 244 -6.50 -35.47 8.15
C ASP A 244 -7.47 -36.60 7.78
#